data_AF-A0A354UQQ0-F1
#
_entry.id   AF-A0A354UQQ0-F1
#
_cell.length_a   1.000
_cell.length_b   1.000
_cell.length_c   1.000
_cell.angle_alpha   90.00
_cell.angle_beta   90.00
_cell.angle_gamma   90.00
#
_symmetry.space_group_name_H-M   'P 1'
#
loop_
_entity.id
_entity.type
_entity.pdbx_description
1 polymer ?
#
loop_
_entity_poly.entity_id
_entity_poly.type
_entity_poly.pdbx_seq_one_letter_code
_entity_poly.pdbx_strand_id
1 'polypeptide(L)' 'DSAVLSGASEVRIIHGIGQNILRNSIKELLKADKRIKSFRPGDYSEGGIGATVVELK' A
#
# COMPACT_ATOMS: atom_id res chain seq x y z
N ASP A 1 3.16 3.66 11.52
CA ASP A 1 4.27 4.59 11.85
C ASP A 1 5.68 4.04 11.67
N SER A 2 5.95 2.74 11.70
CA SER A 2 7.33 2.22 11.60
C SER A 2 8.04 2.41 10.24
N ALA A 3 7.30 2.56 9.14
CA ALA A 3 7.88 2.62 7.79
C ALA A 3 8.53 3.98 7.44
N VAL A 4 7.96 5.08 7.92
CA VAL A 4 8.53 6.43 7.72
C VAL A 4 9.85 6.57 8.49
N LEU A 5 9.98 5.88 9.63
CA LEU A 5 11.16 5.92 10.49
C LEU A 5 12.35 5.12 9.95
N SER A 6 12.17 4.20 9.00
CA SER A 6 13.27 3.37 8.46
C SER A 6 13.92 3.94 7.20
N GLY A 7 13.53 5.15 6.75
CA GLY A 7 13.98 5.70 5.48
C GLY A 7 13.51 4.91 4.26
N ALA A 8 12.51 4.03 4.43
CA ALA A 8 11.93 3.28 3.33
C ALA A 8 11.12 4.23 2.44
N SER A 9 11.59 4.44 1.22
CA SER A 9 10.87 5.19 0.18
C SER A 9 9.61 4.45 -0.30
N GLU A 10 9.55 3.13 -0.08
CA GLU A 10 8.46 2.27 -0.54
C GLU A 10 8.03 1.27 0.54
N VAL A 11 6.72 1.06 0.64
CA VAL A 11 6.07 0.14 1.58
C VAL A 11 5.12 -0.77 0.84
N ARG A 12 5.15 -2.06 1.15
CA ARG A 12 4.21 -3.04 0.60
C ARG A 12 3.21 -3.46 1.67
N ILE A 13 1.93 -3.25 1.38
CA ILE A 13 0.80 -3.65 2.22
C ILE A 13 0.20 -4.92 1.63
N ILE A 14 0.45 -6.06 2.27
CA ILE A 14 -0.13 -7.34 1.90
C ILE A 14 -1.48 -7.47 2.61
N HIS A 15 -2.57 -7.46 1.84
CA HIS A 15 -3.93 -7.54 2.37
C HIS A 15 -4.71 -8.78 1.86
N GLY A 16 -4.11 -9.56 0.95
CA GLY A 16 -4.75 -10.69 0.31
C GLY A 16 -5.86 -10.27 -0.68
N ILE A 17 -6.43 -11.24 -1.39
CA ILE A 17 -7.42 -10.97 -2.43
C ILE A 17 -8.83 -10.87 -1.82
N GLY A 18 -9.27 -11.90 -1.10
CA GLY A 18 -10.57 -11.96 -0.43
C GLY A 18 -11.73 -11.40 -1.28
N GLN A 19 -12.65 -10.68 -0.64
CA GLN A 19 -13.71 -9.91 -1.32
C GLN A 19 -13.31 -8.46 -1.61
N ASN A 20 -12.00 -8.14 -1.65
CA ASN A 20 -11.46 -6.78 -1.80
C ASN A 20 -11.87 -5.75 -0.72
N ILE A 21 -12.49 -6.16 0.39
CA ILE A 21 -12.90 -5.24 1.48
C ILE A 21 -11.68 -4.49 2.04
N LEU A 22 -10.63 -5.23 2.40
CA LEU A 22 -9.39 -4.64 2.92
C LEU A 22 -8.71 -3.75 1.86
N ARG A 23 -8.64 -4.19 0.61
CA ARG A 23 -8.09 -3.39 -0.50
C ARG A 23 -8.81 -2.05 -0.62
N ASN A 24 -10.13 -2.04 -0.60
CA ASN A 24 -10.91 -0.82 -0.75
C ASN A 24 -10.71 0.12 0.44
N SER A 25 -10.77 -0.42 1.67
CA SER A 25 -10.53 0.36 2.88
C SER A 25 -9.11 0.95 2.92
N ILE A 26 -8.10 0.16 2.57
CA ILE A 26 -6.71 0.62 2.47
C ILE A 26 -6.61 1.75 1.43
N LYS A 27 -7.18 1.60 0.23
CA LYS A 27 -7.13 2.65 -0.79
C LYS A 27 -7.71 3.98 -0.31
N GLU A 28 -8.82 3.97 0.43
CA GLU A 28 -9.40 5.20 0.98
C GLU A 28 -8.52 5.82 2.07
N LEU A 29 -7.91 5.01 2.93
CA LEU A 29 -6.94 5.49 3.93
C LEU A 29 -5.70 6.12 3.27
N LEU A 30 -5.15 5.47 2.23
CA LEU A 30 -3.96 5.96 1.53
C LEU A 30 -4.23 7.26 0.77
N LYS A 31 -5.44 7.45 0.19
CA LYS A 31 -5.81 8.72 -0.46
C LYS A 31 -5.85 9.90 0.52
N ALA A 32 -6.25 9.66 1.77
CA ALA A 32 -6.35 10.69 2.78
C ALA A 32 -5.01 11.03 3.44
N ASP A 33 -3.99 10.16 3.32
CA ASP A 33 -2.70 10.35 3.98
C ASP A 33 -1.75 11.25 3.17
N LYS A 34 -1.44 12.42 3.74
CA LYS A 34 -0.55 13.42 3.11
C LYS A 34 0.90 12.97 2.99
N ARG A 35 1.32 11.93 3.72
CA ARG A 35 2.68 11.37 3.69
C ARG A 35 2.92 10.51 2.46
N ILE A 36 1.86 10.14 1.74
CA ILE A 36 1.94 9.29 0.56
C ILE A 36 2.17 10.15 -0.68
N LYS A 37 3.12 9.72 -1.51
CA LYS A 37 3.42 10.28 -2.81
C LYS A 37 2.57 9.61 -3.88
N SER A 38 2.54 8.28 -3.88
CA SER A 38 1.78 7.47 -4.83
C SER A 38 1.45 6.09 -4.25
N PHE A 39 0.47 5.39 -4.82
CA PHE A 39 0.22 3.99 -4.49
C PHE A 39 -0.39 3.24 -5.68
N ARG A 40 -0.11 1.95 -5.79
CA ARG A 40 -0.56 1.07 -6.88
C ARG A 40 -0.77 -0.36 -6.39
N PRO A 41 -1.55 -1.20 -7.11
CA PRO A 41 -1.49 -2.64 -6.91
C PRO A 41 -0.07 -3.18 -7.12
N GLY A 42 0.32 -4.22 -6.38
CA GLY A 42 1.60 -4.88 -6.57
C GLY A 42 1.66 -5.63 -7.91
N ASP A 43 2.87 -5.77 -8.44
CA ASP A 43 3.13 -6.66 -9.57
C ASP A 43 3.07 -8.14 -9.15
N TYR A 44 3.15 -9.05 -10.13
CA TYR A 44 3.07 -10.49 -9.87
C TYR A 44 4.10 -10.97 -8.83
N SER A 45 5.34 -10.47 -8.90
CA SER A 45 6.41 -10.77 -7.92
C SER A 45 6.20 -10.11 -6.55
N GLU A 46 5.24 -9.21 -6.43
CA GLU A 46 4.97 -8.41 -5.24
C GLU A 46 3.69 -8.84 -4.51
N GLY A 47 3.02 -9.89 -5.00
CA GLY A 47 1.73 -10.37 -4.47
C GLY A 47 0.53 -9.94 -5.30
N GLY A 48 0.75 -9.31 -6.46
CA GLY A 48 -0.28 -8.97 -7.43
C GLY A 48 -1.39 -8.10 -6.84
N ILE A 49 -2.62 -8.41 -7.22
CA ILE A 49 -3.82 -7.72 -6.70
C ILE A 49 -4.06 -7.90 -5.19
N GLY A 50 -3.35 -8.86 -4.55
CA GLY A 50 -3.40 -9.09 -3.11
C GLY A 50 -2.47 -8.19 -2.30
N ALA A 51 -1.71 -7.33 -2.96
CA ALA A 51 -0.83 -6.35 -2.33
C ALA A 51 -1.03 -4.95 -2.93
N THR A 52 -0.77 -3.94 -2.11
CA THR A 52 -0.68 -2.54 -2.52
C THR A 52 0.71 -2.02 -2.19
N VAL A 53 1.39 -1.48 -3.19
CA VAL A 53 2.70 -0.83 -3.04
C VAL A 53 2.46 0.68 -2.90
N VAL A 54 3.10 1.28 -1.91
CA VAL A 54 2.92 2.66 -1.49
C VAL A 54 4.27 3.35 -1.47
N GLU A 55 4.38 4.46 -2.20
CA GLU A 55 5.55 5.33 -2.19
C GLU A 55 5.32 6.46 -1.18
N LEU A 56 6.25 6.62 -0.25
CA LEU A 56 6.23 7.68 0.75
C LEU A 56 6.97 8.93 0.23
N LYS A 57 6.62 10.11 0.76
CA LYS A 57 7.31 11.37 0.47
C LYS A 57 8.64 11.48 1.20
#